data_AF-C1EE21-F1
#
_entry.id   AF-C1EE21-F1
#
_cell.length_a   1.000
_cell.length_b   1.000
_cell.length_c   1.000
_cell.angle_alpha   90.00
_cell.angle_beta   90.00
_cell.angle_gamma   90.00
#
_symmetry.space_group_name_H-M   'P 1'
#
loop_
_entity.id
_entity.type
_entity.pdbx_description
1 polymer ?
#
loop_
_entity_poly.entity_id
_entity_poly.type
_entity_poly.pdbx_seq_one_letter_code
_entity_poly.pdbx_strand_id
1 'polypeptide(L)'
;MAGWVDNTAEVTVTAPLPVVWELWQDKTRIPNWMPWIHSVEPVPGVPGDTKWLLKTNQFGQDFEFSWVARDLPPVKKEKIHWFSTDGLNNKGAVTFVQRPDGRTVVRMNISYEVPDILVPFGSALSPLVASILQADLERFGTFSSKVVAAMGAGKRR
;
A
#
# COMPACT_ATOMS: atom_id res chain seq x y z
N MET A 1 -26.28 -0.79 6.99
CA MET A 1 -24.95 -1.19 7.50
C MET A 1 -23.95 -0.80 6.43
N ALA A 2 -22.87 -0.10 6.80
CA ALA A 2 -21.81 0.22 5.85
C ALA A 2 -21.26 -1.10 5.27
N GLY A 3 -21.23 -1.21 3.94
CA GLY A 3 -20.67 -2.38 3.27
C GLY A 3 -19.16 -2.34 3.36
N TRP A 4 -18.56 -3.33 4.04
CA TRP A 4 -17.13 -3.55 3.96
C TRP A 4 -16.79 -4.21 2.64
N VAL A 5 -15.72 -3.75 2.00
CA VAL A 5 -15.19 -4.33 0.76
C VAL A 5 -13.75 -4.77 1.01
N ASP A 6 -13.48 -6.03 0.70
CA ASP A 6 -12.17 -6.66 0.82
C ASP A 6 -11.52 -6.77 -0.55
N ASN A 7 -10.24 -6.40 -0.65
CA ASN A 7 -9.43 -6.57 -1.85
C ASN A 7 -8.06 -7.12 -1.50
N THR A 8 -7.54 -7.96 -2.39
CA THR A 8 -6.21 -8.56 -2.25
C THR A 8 -5.48 -8.47 -3.57
N ALA A 9 -4.18 -8.21 -3.52
CA ALA A 9 -3.28 -8.24 -4.66
C ALA A 9 -1.96 -8.92 -4.27
N GLU A 10 -1.27 -9.49 -5.26
CA GLU A 10 0.01 -10.17 -5.05
C GLU A 10 0.95 -9.95 -6.23
N VAL A 11 2.25 -9.83 -5.92
CA VAL A 11 3.31 -9.79 -6.92
C VAL A 11 4.54 -10.53 -6.41
N THR A 12 5.31 -11.15 -7.32
CA THR A 12 6.68 -11.59 -7.04
C THR A 12 7.66 -10.55 -7.59
N VAL A 13 8.42 -9.88 -6.71
CA VAL A 13 9.39 -8.84 -7.10
C VAL A 13 10.80 -9.39 -7.18
N THR A 14 11.58 -8.90 -8.14
CA THR A 14 13.01 -9.23 -8.31
C THR A 14 13.89 -8.37 -7.40
N ALA A 15 13.59 -8.41 -6.11
CA ALA A 15 14.35 -7.72 -5.06
C ALA A 15 14.41 -8.60 -3.80
N PRO A 16 15.55 -8.57 -3.07
CA PRO A 16 15.71 -9.38 -1.87
C PRO A 16 14.84 -8.84 -0.72
N LEU A 17 14.35 -9.73 0.13
CA LEU A 17 13.41 -9.43 1.22
C LEU A 17 13.85 -8.25 2.11
N PRO A 18 15.13 -8.11 2.52
CA PRO A 18 15.56 -6.94 3.29
C PRO A 18 15.29 -5.61 2.59
N VAL A 19 15.52 -5.51 1.28
CA VAL A 19 15.30 -4.27 0.52
C VAL A 19 13.80 -3.99 0.44
N VAL A 20 13.00 -5.00 0.11
CA VAL A 20 11.54 -4.89 0.02
C VAL A 20 10.95 -4.44 1.36
N TRP A 21 11.39 -5.05 2.47
CA TRP A 21 10.97 -4.72 3.82
C TRP A 21 11.24 -3.25 4.17
N GLU A 22 12.48 -2.77 3.97
CA GLU A 22 12.83 -1.38 4.28
C GLU A 22 12.05 -0.37 3.43
N LEU A 23 11.77 -0.69 2.16
CA LEU A 23 10.96 0.17 1.30
C LEU A 23 9.51 0.33 1.82
N TRP A 24 8.92 -0.75 2.35
CA TRP A 24 7.56 -0.70 2.91
C TRP A 24 7.49 -0.11 4.32
N GLN A 25 8.59 -0.16 5.09
CA GLN A 25 8.68 0.51 6.39
C GLN A 25 8.64 2.04 6.26
N ASP A 26 9.23 2.58 5.19
CA ASP A 26 9.16 4.00 4.89
C ASP A 26 7.88 4.34 4.10
N LYS A 27 6.76 4.46 4.82
CA LYS A 27 5.45 4.78 4.25
C LYS A 27 5.42 6.08 3.44
N THR A 28 6.32 7.03 3.71
CA THR A 28 6.39 8.29 2.94
C THR A 28 6.74 8.06 1.47
N ARG A 29 7.29 6.87 1.14
CA ARG A 29 7.62 6.48 -0.23
C ARG A 29 6.48 5.82 -0.98
N ILE A 30 5.38 5.45 -0.32
CA ILE A 30 4.24 4.75 -0.95
C ILE A 30 3.74 5.46 -2.22
N PRO A 31 3.64 6.80 -2.28
CA PRO A 31 3.25 7.51 -3.51
C PRO A 31 4.10 7.21 -4.75
N ASN A 32 5.34 6.72 -4.57
CA ASN A 32 6.22 6.36 -5.69
C ASN A 32 5.72 5.15 -6.50
N TRP A 33 4.87 4.30 -5.91
CA TRP A 33 4.28 3.13 -6.60
C TRP A 33 2.76 3.05 -6.51
N MET A 34 2.12 3.79 -5.61
CA MET A 34 0.66 3.92 -5.48
C MET A 34 0.22 5.34 -5.85
N PRO A 35 0.05 5.68 -7.14
CA PRO A 35 -0.15 7.06 -7.60
C PRO A 35 -1.48 7.70 -7.17
N TRP A 36 -2.46 6.91 -6.74
CA TRP A 36 -3.73 7.38 -6.17
C TRP A 36 -3.57 7.86 -4.71
N ILE A 37 -2.45 7.51 -4.06
CA ILE A 37 -2.05 8.07 -2.77
C ILE A 37 -1.24 9.33 -3.04
N HIS A 38 -1.84 10.48 -2.76
CA HIS A 38 -1.24 11.78 -2.99
C HIS A 38 -0.13 12.10 -1.99
N SER A 39 -0.34 11.80 -0.71
CA SER A 39 0.69 11.96 0.32
C SER A 39 0.51 11.00 1.48
N VAL A 40 1.64 10.71 2.15
CA VAL A 40 1.69 10.00 3.42
C VAL A 40 2.67 10.72 4.34
N GLU A 41 2.17 11.20 5.46
CA GLU A 41 2.93 12.04 6.40
C GLU A 41 2.85 11.48 7.81
N PRO A 42 3.96 11.44 8.58
CA PRO A 42 3.90 11.11 10.00
C PRO A 42 3.03 12.12 10.76
N VAL A 43 2.20 11.66 11.70
CA VAL A 43 1.41 12.55 12.56
C VAL A 43 2.32 13.15 13.64
N PRO A 44 2.45 14.49 13.73
CA PRO A 44 3.29 15.12 14.74
C PRO A 44 2.85 14.74 16.16
N GLY A 45 3.80 14.29 16.99
CA GLY A 45 3.54 13.96 18.39
C GLY A 45 2.86 12.60 18.63
N VAL A 46 2.55 11.82 17.59
CA VAL A 46 1.93 10.48 17.73
C VAL A 46 2.77 9.43 16.98
N PRO A 47 3.72 8.78 17.67
CA PRO A 47 4.61 7.80 17.04
C PRO A 47 3.84 6.63 16.40
N GLY A 48 4.17 6.30 15.16
CA GLY A 48 3.55 5.20 14.41
C GLY A 48 2.26 5.55 13.67
N ASP A 49 1.68 6.73 13.95
CA ASP A 49 0.51 7.21 13.22
C ASP A 49 0.95 7.97 11.98
N THR A 50 0.21 7.71 10.90
CA THR A 50 0.45 8.31 9.58
C THR A 50 -0.84 8.86 9.04
N LYS A 51 -0.81 10.08 8.51
CA LYS A 51 -1.91 10.71 7.79
C LYS A 51 -1.76 10.41 6.31
N TRP A 52 -2.85 9.96 5.71
CA TRP A 52 -2.91 9.58 4.30
C TRP A 52 -3.88 10.50 3.58
N LEU A 53 -3.51 10.85 2.36
CA LEU A 53 -4.36 11.60 1.44
C LEU A 53 -4.44 10.86 0.12
N LEU A 54 -5.65 10.49 -0.26
CA LEU A 54 -5.98 9.80 -1.49
C LEU A 54 -6.68 10.79 -2.42
N LYS A 55 -6.20 10.88 -3.66
CA LYS A 55 -6.84 11.63 -4.72
C LYS A 55 -6.97 10.74 -5.94
N THR A 56 -8.19 10.56 -6.42
CA THR A 56 -8.45 9.74 -7.59
C THR A 56 -9.57 10.34 -8.44
N ASN A 57 -9.42 10.26 -9.75
CA ASN A 57 -10.52 10.48 -10.66
C ASN A 57 -11.15 9.12 -11.01
N GLN A 58 -12.39 8.88 -10.59
CA GLN A 58 -13.13 7.66 -10.91
C GLN A 58 -14.55 8.03 -11.30
N PHE A 59 -15.17 7.25 -12.19
CA PHE A 59 -16.56 7.50 -12.62
C PHE A 59 -16.80 8.93 -13.18
N GLY A 60 -15.75 9.57 -13.73
CA GLY A 60 -15.82 10.94 -14.24
C GLY A 60 -15.87 12.03 -13.15
N GLN A 61 -15.55 11.68 -11.90
CA GLN A 61 -15.53 12.59 -10.76
C GLN A 61 -14.20 12.53 -10.01
N ASP A 62 -13.77 13.66 -9.47
CA ASP A 62 -12.62 13.72 -8.57
C ASP A 62 -13.07 13.40 -7.15
N PHE A 63 -12.43 12.39 -6.56
CA PHE A 63 -12.62 12.00 -5.17
C PHE A 63 -11.35 12.29 -4.39
N GLU A 64 -11.54 12.89 -3.22
CA GLU A 64 -10.50 13.12 -2.23
C GLU A 64 -10.92 12.50 -0.89
N PHE A 65 -10.09 11.62 -0.36
CA PHE A 65 -10.29 10.99 0.94
C PHE A 65 -9.05 11.16 1.80
N SER A 66 -9.23 11.33 3.10
CA SER A 66 -8.14 11.32 4.06
C SER A 66 -8.47 10.44 5.25
N TRP A 67 -7.42 9.87 5.84
CA TRP A 67 -7.54 9.08 7.06
C TRP A 67 -6.23 9.13 7.85
N VAL A 68 -6.33 8.81 9.14
CA VAL A 68 -5.16 8.53 9.98
C VAL A 68 -5.09 7.04 10.20
N ALA A 69 -3.96 6.43 9.89
CA ALA A 69 -3.70 5.01 10.11
C ALA A 69 -2.63 4.80 11.18
N ARG A 70 -2.89 3.84 12.07
CA ARG A 70 -1.94 3.38 13.09
C ARG A 70 -1.36 2.03 12.69
N ASP A 71 -0.04 1.91 12.74
CA ASP A 71 0.61 0.62 12.64
C ASP A 71 0.46 -0.20 13.90
N LEU A 72 0.18 -1.49 13.70
CA LEU A 72 0.32 -2.49 14.73
C LEU A 72 1.77 -3.01 14.76
N PRO A 73 2.23 -3.57 15.90
CA PRO A 73 3.59 -4.09 16.01
C PRO A 73 3.95 -5.01 14.82
N PRO A 74 4.95 -4.64 14.00
CA PRO A 74 5.26 -5.39 12.80
C PRO A 74 5.88 -6.74 13.16
N VAL A 75 5.56 -7.77 12.36
CA VAL A 75 6.30 -9.04 12.40
C VAL A 75 7.45 -8.89 11.42
N LYS A 76 8.66 -8.69 11.96
CA LYS A 76 9.84 -8.28 11.20
C LYS A 76 10.07 -9.18 9.98
N LYS A 77 10.13 -8.57 8.79
CA LYS A 77 10.32 -9.23 7.48
C LYS A 77 9.22 -10.22 7.07
N GLU A 78 8.07 -10.19 7.74
CA GLU A 78 6.95 -11.08 7.44
C GLU A 78 5.65 -10.31 7.23
N LYS A 79 5.33 -9.34 8.09
CA LYS A 79 4.04 -8.62 8.06
C LYS A 79 4.13 -7.20 8.60
N ILE A 80 3.57 -6.26 7.84
CA ILE A 80 3.21 -4.91 8.27
C ILE A 80 1.68 -4.82 8.21
N HIS A 81 1.04 -4.29 9.24
CA HIS A 81 -0.43 -4.22 9.29
C HIS A 81 -0.89 -3.00 10.06
N TRP A 82 -2.05 -2.47 9.66
CA TRP A 82 -2.58 -1.20 10.16
C TRP A 82 -4.10 -1.23 10.25
N PHE A 83 -4.62 -0.23 10.95
CA PHE A 83 -6.03 0.12 10.96
C PHE A 83 -6.18 1.64 11.01
N SER A 84 -7.24 2.17 10.42
CA SER A 84 -7.61 3.58 10.52
C SER A 84 -8.12 3.90 11.91
N THR A 85 -7.72 5.06 12.42
CA THR A 85 -8.18 5.62 13.70
C THR A 85 -9.09 6.84 13.49
N ASP A 86 -9.08 7.43 12.30
CA ASP A 86 -9.91 8.59 11.92
C ASP A 86 -10.08 8.65 10.39
N GLY A 87 -11.15 9.31 9.94
CA GLY A 87 -11.48 9.51 8.52
C GLY A 87 -12.04 8.26 7.83
N LEU A 88 -11.50 7.93 6.66
CA LEU A 88 -11.92 6.74 5.89
C LEU A 88 -11.60 5.45 6.66
N ASN A 89 -12.66 4.72 7.07
CA ASN A 89 -12.52 3.44 7.74
C ASN A 89 -11.87 2.39 6.83
N ASN A 90 -10.64 2.00 7.16
CA ASN A 90 -9.89 0.97 6.47
C ASN A 90 -8.93 0.22 7.38
N LYS A 91 -8.55 -0.98 6.98
CA LYS A 91 -7.54 -1.80 7.63
C LYS A 91 -6.86 -2.64 6.57
N GLY A 92 -5.64 -3.08 6.85
CA GLY A 92 -4.94 -3.91 5.89
C GLY A 92 -3.65 -4.49 6.42
N ALA A 93 -3.06 -5.32 5.59
CA ALA A 93 -1.76 -5.92 5.84
C ALA A 93 -1.00 -6.08 4.53
N VAL A 94 0.32 -5.91 4.62
CA VAL A 94 1.27 -6.34 3.60
C VAL A 94 2.11 -7.45 4.21
N THR A 95 2.15 -8.58 3.53
CA THR A 95 2.94 -9.75 3.92
C THR A 95 4.03 -10.03 2.92
N PHE A 96 5.14 -10.56 3.42
CA PHE A 96 6.35 -10.81 2.65
C PHE A 96 6.79 -12.26 2.80
N VAL A 97 7.13 -12.90 1.68
CA VAL A 97 7.69 -14.26 1.68
C VAL A 97 8.92 -14.28 0.77
N GLN A 98 10.08 -14.59 1.35
CA GLN A 98 11.29 -14.78 0.55
C GLN A 98 11.21 -16.10 -0.22
N ARG A 99 11.56 -16.06 -1.50
CA ARG A 99 11.68 -17.24 -2.35
C ARG A 99 13.12 -17.78 -2.36
N PRO A 100 13.32 -19.09 -2.62
CA PRO A 100 14.65 -19.69 -2.72
C PRO A 100 15.53 -19.06 -3.83
N ASP A 101 14.92 -18.49 -4.87
CA ASP A 101 15.60 -17.84 -5.99
C ASP A 101 16.01 -16.38 -5.70
N GLY A 102 15.87 -15.93 -4.45
CA GLY A 102 16.23 -14.57 -4.02
C GLY A 102 15.17 -13.51 -4.30
N ARG A 103 14.05 -13.86 -4.94
CA ARG A 103 12.90 -12.96 -5.12
C ARG A 103 12.04 -12.89 -3.85
N THR A 104 11.14 -11.91 -3.80
CA THR A 104 10.22 -11.73 -2.68
C THR A 104 8.79 -11.70 -3.18
N VAL A 105 7.91 -12.53 -2.62
CA VAL A 105 6.47 -12.41 -2.81
C VAL A 105 5.95 -11.33 -1.87
N VAL A 106 5.22 -10.37 -2.41
CA VAL A 106 4.54 -9.32 -1.67
C VAL A 106 3.06 -9.48 -1.90
N ARG A 107 2.30 -9.66 -0.82
CA ARG A 107 0.84 -9.73 -0.87
C ARG A 107 0.27 -8.62 -0.01
N MET A 108 -0.70 -7.89 -0.56
CA MET A 108 -1.41 -6.83 0.13
C MET A 108 -2.88 -7.21 0.24
N ASN A 109 -3.45 -7.07 1.44
CA ASN A 109 -4.88 -7.18 1.69
C ASN A 109 -5.37 -5.88 2.32
N ILE A 110 -6.49 -5.36 1.84
CA ILE A 110 -7.14 -4.16 2.36
C ILE A 110 -8.64 -4.43 2.50
N SER A 111 -9.20 -4.05 3.64
CA SER A 111 -10.64 -3.92 3.86
C SER A 111 -10.98 -2.46 4.12
N TYR A 112 -12.04 -1.94 3.53
CA TYR A 112 -12.52 -0.58 3.80
C TYR A 112 -14.04 -0.51 3.79
N GLU A 113 -14.60 0.46 4.50
CA GLU A 113 -16.02 0.79 4.40
C GLU A 113 -16.26 1.68 3.19
N VAL A 114 -17.25 1.34 2.38
CA VAL A 114 -17.64 2.16 1.24
C VAL A 114 -18.20 3.49 1.73
N PRO A 115 -17.58 4.64 1.39
CA PRO A 115 -18.14 5.95 1.68
C PRO A 115 -19.53 6.11 1.06
N ASP A 116 -20.43 6.84 1.73
CA ASP A 116 -21.83 6.99 1.28
C ASP A 116 -21.94 7.52 -0.17
N ILE A 117 -21.05 8.44 -0.55
CA ILE A 117 -20.99 8.99 -1.92
C ILE A 117 -20.65 7.94 -2.99
N LEU A 118 -20.03 6.83 -2.60
CA LEU A 118 -19.64 5.73 -3.48
C LEU A 118 -20.61 4.55 -3.46
N VAL A 119 -21.62 4.54 -2.57
CA VAL A 119 -22.63 3.46 -2.49
C VAL A 119 -23.32 3.17 -3.83
N PRO A 120 -23.69 4.17 -4.66
CA PRO A 120 -24.28 3.91 -5.99
C PRO A 120 -23.38 3.11 -6.94
N PHE A 121 -22.07 3.09 -6.68
CA PHE A 121 -21.07 2.40 -7.49
C PHE A 121 -20.60 1.07 -6.86
N GLY A 122 -21.22 0.61 -5.78
CA GLY A 122 -20.72 -0.48 -4.93
C GLY A 122 -20.29 -1.75 -5.66
N SER A 123 -21.03 -2.20 -6.68
CA SER A 123 -20.70 -3.40 -7.47
C SER A 123 -19.44 -3.24 -8.33
N ALA A 124 -19.06 -2.02 -8.70
CA ALA A 124 -17.87 -1.72 -9.49
C ALA A 124 -16.62 -1.47 -8.61
N LEU A 125 -16.78 -1.17 -7.32
CA LEU A 125 -15.67 -0.76 -6.45
C LEU A 125 -14.67 -1.89 -6.19
N SER A 126 -15.12 -3.10 -5.85
CA SER A 126 -14.21 -4.22 -5.59
C SER A 126 -13.34 -4.56 -6.81
N PRO A 127 -13.88 -4.85 -8.01
CA PRO A 127 -13.03 -5.16 -9.16
C PRO A 127 -12.11 -3.99 -9.56
N LEU A 128 -12.57 -2.74 -9.42
CA LEU A 128 -11.76 -1.56 -9.67
C LEU A 128 -10.58 -1.47 -8.69
N VAL A 129 -10.83 -1.56 -7.39
CA VAL A 129 -9.78 -1.45 -6.37
C VAL A 129 -8.81 -2.63 -6.44
N ALA A 130 -9.29 -3.85 -6.67
CA ALA A 130 -8.41 -5.00 -6.90
C ALA A 130 -7.46 -4.75 -8.09
N SER A 131 -7.97 -4.20 -9.20
CA SER A 131 -7.16 -3.85 -10.38
C SER A 131 -6.12 -2.76 -10.07
N ILE A 132 -6.51 -1.71 -9.34
CA ILE A 132 -5.60 -0.64 -8.91
C ILE A 132 -4.49 -1.20 -8.01
N LEU A 133 -4.83 -2.01 -7.01
CA LEU A 133 -3.85 -2.62 -6.10
C LEU A 133 -2.88 -3.54 -6.83
N GLN A 134 -3.37 -4.31 -7.81
CA GLN A 134 -2.50 -5.14 -8.63
C GLN A 134 -1.50 -4.31 -9.42
N ALA A 135 -1.96 -3.27 -10.13
CA ALA A 135 -1.10 -2.37 -10.90
C ALA A 135 -0.07 -1.63 -10.02
N ASP A 136 -0.44 -1.31 -8.79
CA ASP A 136 0.46 -0.68 -7.82
C ASP A 136 1.56 -1.60 -7.32
N LEU A 137 1.23 -2.87 -7.06
CA LEU A 137 2.23 -3.87 -6.69
C LEU A 137 3.17 -4.17 -7.87
N GLU A 138 2.69 -4.16 -9.10
CA GLU A 138 3.53 -4.26 -10.30
C GLU A 138 4.49 -3.06 -10.44
N ARG A 139 3.98 -1.84 -10.21
CA ARG A 139 4.81 -0.62 -10.12
C ARG A 139 5.85 -0.74 -9.01
N PHE A 140 5.49 -1.29 -7.85
CA PHE A 140 6.43 -1.55 -6.77
C PHE A 140 7.53 -2.53 -7.18
N GLY A 141 7.19 -3.59 -7.93
CA GLY A 141 8.19 -4.52 -8.50
C GLY A 141 9.20 -3.82 -9.40
N THR A 142 8.73 -2.91 -10.25
CA THR A 142 9.60 -2.09 -11.11
C THR A 142 10.47 -1.12 -10.29
N PHE A 143 9.87 -0.44 -9.31
CA PHE A 143 10.56 0.51 -8.44
C PHE A 143 11.67 -0.16 -7.60
N SER A 144 11.34 -1.25 -6.92
CA SER A 144 12.28 -2.01 -6.09
C SER A 144 13.46 -2.57 -6.89
N SER A 145 13.21 -3.06 -8.11
CA SER A 145 14.27 -3.54 -9.01
C SER A 145 15.27 -2.42 -9.37
N LYS A 146 14.79 -1.19 -9.61
CA LYS A 146 15.65 -0.02 -9.86
C LYS A 146 16.50 0.34 -8.63
N VAL A 147 15.91 0.28 -7.44
CA VAL A 147 16.64 0.53 -6.18
C VAL A 147 17.79 -0.47 -6.02
N VAL A 148 17.54 -1.76 -6.24
CA VAL A 148 18.57 -2.81 -6.17
C VAL A 148 19.70 -2.56 -7.17
N ALA A 149 19.36 -2.22 -8.42
CA ALA A 149 20.35 -1.93 -9.45
C ALA A 149 21.25 -0.74 -9.07
N ALA A 150 20.66 0.34 -8.53
CA ALA A 150 21.41 1.52 -8.06
C ALA A 150 22.35 1.19 -6.90
N MET A 151 21.91 0.36 -5.94
CA MET A 151 22.74 -0.11 -4.82
C MET A 151 23.92 -0.96 -5.30
N GLY A 152 23.72 -1.79 -6.34
CA GLY A 152 24.77 -2.61 -6.94
C GLY A 152 25.82 -1.80 -7.71
N ALA A 153 25.38 -0.74 -8.41
CA ALA A 153 26.28 0.17 -9.14
C ALA A 153 27.19 0.97 -8.20
N GLY A 154 26.69 1.35 -7.02
CA GLY A 154 27.48 2.08 -6.00
C GLY A 154 28.55 1.24 -5.31
N LYS A 155 28.40 -0.09 -5.24
CA LYS A 155 29.40 -1.00 -4.65
C LYS A 155 30.58 -1.35 -5.58
N ARG A 156 30.48 -1.01 -6.87
CA ARG A 156 31.52 -1.29 -7.89
C ARG A 156 32.44 -0.10 -8.17
N ARG A 157 32.34 0.97 -7.38
CA ARG A 157 33.21 2.15 -7.39
C ARG A 157 34.01 2.18 -6.10
#